data_AF-A0A1G8WKQ4-F1
#
_entry.id   AF-A0A1G8WKQ4-F1
#
_cell.length_a   1.000
_cell.length_b   1.000
_cell.length_c   1.000
_cell.angle_alpha   90.00
_cell.angle_beta   90.00
_cell.angle_gamma   90.00
#
_symmetry.space_group_name_H-M   'P 1'
#
loop_
_entity.id
_entity.type
_entity.pdbx_description
1 polymer ?
#
loop_
_entity_poly.entity_id
_entity_poly.type
_entity_poly.pdbx_seq_one_letter_code
_entity_poly.pdbx_strand_id
1 'polypeptide(L)'
;MATERREDARITPNPSSDRLASTVGEWGAGTALSDVSFDDRVAANHLRLDAEAYENVYVVGDVHGCLPALQDLWDRLDPSPREMVVFVGDLIRKGPTSTGVVDFVASRPNAVSVRGNNEMKVIEGTVDTVRFEPVREAIESTPLVVSWEDSMAVHGGVDPRRALSAQAPIDLLETRAIPPENGYDGPFWFKQYDGPGRVFFGHTVLESPFLSEHAVGLDTGCVYGGELTAYDCNRDEVVSVTPERTYQERADEKILSF
;
A
#
# COMPACT_ATOMS: atom_id res chain seq x y z
N MET A 1 43.34 0.90 -9.68
CA MET A 1 42.77 -0.18 -10.52
C MET A 1 42.32 -1.29 -9.58
N ALA A 2 41.25 -1.98 -9.96
CA ALA A 2 40.53 -3.08 -9.31
C ALA A 2 39.33 -2.65 -8.45
N THR A 3 38.20 -2.64 -9.15
CA THR A 3 36.80 -2.60 -8.72
C THR A 3 36.36 -3.98 -8.21
N GLU A 4 35.72 -4.06 -7.05
CA GLU A 4 35.00 -5.26 -6.62
C GLU A 4 33.49 -5.06 -6.81
N ARG A 5 32.94 -5.94 -7.65
CA ARG A 5 31.50 -6.08 -7.93
C ARG A 5 30.85 -6.84 -6.78
N ARG A 6 29.72 -6.33 -6.27
CA ARG A 6 28.83 -7.08 -5.39
C ARG A 6 27.96 -7.98 -6.25
N GLU A 7 27.86 -9.25 -5.85
CA GLU A 7 27.07 -10.28 -6.53
C GLU A 7 25.59 -10.17 -6.16
N ASP A 8 24.74 -10.28 -7.19
CA ASP A 8 23.28 -10.36 -7.12
C ASP A 8 22.83 -11.63 -6.39
N ALA A 9 21.97 -11.45 -5.37
CA ALA A 9 21.31 -12.55 -4.70
C ALA A 9 20.22 -13.13 -5.61
N ARG A 10 20.45 -14.34 -6.13
CA ARG A 10 19.45 -15.11 -6.87
C ARG A 10 18.50 -15.81 -5.90
N ILE A 11 17.20 -15.67 -6.16
CA ILE A 11 16.11 -16.39 -5.50
C ILE A 11 16.27 -17.90 -5.74
N THR A 12 16.33 -18.70 -4.68
CA THR A 12 16.19 -20.16 -4.73
C THR A 12 14.88 -20.60 -4.08
N PRO A 13 14.03 -21.41 -4.75
CA PRO A 13 12.77 -21.85 -4.17
C PRO A 13 12.98 -22.93 -3.10
N ASN A 14 12.26 -22.79 -1.98
CA ASN A 14 12.27 -23.73 -0.86
C ASN A 14 11.26 -24.87 -1.10
N PRO A 15 11.63 -26.16 -1.06
CA PRO A 15 10.72 -27.27 -1.28
C PRO A 15 10.19 -27.80 0.06
N SER A 16 8.99 -27.38 0.46
CA SER A 16 8.17 -28.14 1.42
C SER A 16 6.70 -27.70 1.39
N SER A 17 6.04 -27.88 0.24
CA SER A 17 4.59 -27.92 0.17
C SER A 17 4.14 -29.38 0.26
N ASP A 18 3.69 -29.80 1.43
CA ASP A 18 2.76 -30.93 1.46
C ASP A 18 1.80 -30.84 2.66
N ARG A 19 0.53 -30.71 2.30
CA ARG A 19 -0.70 -30.95 3.08
C ARG A 19 -1.08 -29.93 4.15
N LEU A 20 -1.93 -28.99 3.73
CA LEU A 20 -3.27 -28.78 4.28
C LEU A 20 -4.14 -28.09 3.21
N ALA A 21 -4.63 -28.86 2.25
CA ALA A 21 -5.67 -28.40 1.32
C ALA A 21 -7.04 -28.70 1.93
N SER A 22 -7.79 -27.66 2.30
CA SER A 22 -9.24 -27.56 2.07
C SER A 22 -9.80 -26.27 2.66
N THR A 23 -10.58 -25.56 1.85
CA THR A 23 -11.34 -24.30 2.11
C THR A 23 -10.61 -22.97 1.85
N VAL A 24 -9.82 -22.89 0.77
CA VAL A 24 -9.52 -21.60 0.10
C VAL A 24 -10.55 -21.44 -1.02
N GLY A 25 -11.09 -20.25 -1.22
CA GLY A 25 -12.08 -19.98 -2.26
C GLY A 25 -11.55 -20.44 -3.61
N GLU A 26 -12.34 -21.21 -4.36
CA GLU A 26 -12.01 -21.59 -5.74
C GLU A 26 -12.09 -20.33 -6.61
N TRP A 27 -11.02 -19.53 -6.62
CA TRP A 27 -10.76 -18.64 -7.73
C TRP A 27 -10.53 -19.53 -8.93
N GLY A 28 -11.33 -19.38 -9.99
CA GLY A 28 -11.00 -20.00 -11.26
C GLY A 28 -9.59 -19.54 -11.62
N ALA A 29 -8.62 -20.46 -11.58
CA ALA A 29 -7.24 -20.19 -11.94
C ALA A 29 -7.22 -19.45 -13.28
N GLY A 30 -6.73 -18.20 -13.27
CA GLY A 30 -6.66 -17.36 -14.48
C GLY A 30 -7.72 -16.26 -14.63
N THR A 31 -8.42 -15.84 -13.57
CA THR A 31 -9.23 -14.61 -13.63
C THR A 31 -8.31 -13.39 -13.53
N ALA A 32 -8.23 -12.57 -14.58
CA ALA A 32 -7.46 -11.32 -14.54
C ALA A 32 -8.19 -10.28 -13.66
N LEU A 33 -7.43 -9.44 -12.94
CA LEU A 33 -7.99 -8.35 -12.13
C LEU A 33 -8.79 -7.33 -12.96
N SER A 34 -8.54 -7.27 -14.28
CA SER A 34 -9.36 -6.50 -15.23
C SER A 34 -10.81 -6.93 -15.26
N ASP A 35 -11.08 -8.21 -15.01
CA ASP A 35 -12.41 -8.83 -15.13
C ASP A 35 -13.12 -8.97 -13.78
N VAL A 36 -12.46 -8.55 -12.70
CA VAL A 36 -12.99 -8.59 -11.34
C VAL A 36 -13.98 -7.43 -11.13
N SER A 37 -15.16 -7.78 -10.63
CA SER A 37 -16.10 -6.82 -10.05
C SER A 37 -15.84 -6.61 -8.56
N PHE A 38 -16.29 -5.48 -8.01
CA PHE A 38 -16.22 -5.15 -6.59
C PHE A 38 -17.64 -5.00 -6.00
N ASP A 39 -17.77 -5.08 -4.67
CA ASP A 39 -18.98 -4.64 -3.94
C ASP A 39 -19.38 -3.24 -4.39
N ASP A 40 -20.67 -2.93 -4.51
CA ASP A 40 -21.16 -1.66 -5.07
C ASP A 40 -20.54 -0.41 -4.41
N ARG A 41 -20.24 -0.45 -3.11
CA ARG A 41 -19.61 0.66 -2.39
C ARG A 41 -18.15 0.81 -2.73
N VAL A 42 -17.45 -0.31 -2.93
CA VAL A 42 -16.06 -0.34 -3.38
C VAL A 42 -15.98 0.09 -4.84
N ALA A 43 -16.86 -0.44 -5.71
CA ALA A 43 -16.95 -0.05 -7.12
C ALA A 43 -17.23 1.45 -7.29
N ALA A 44 -18.09 2.04 -6.45
CA ALA A 44 -18.35 3.48 -6.45
C ALA A 44 -17.13 4.34 -6.04
N ASN A 45 -16.12 3.73 -5.39
CA ASN A 45 -14.87 4.37 -4.97
C ASN A 45 -13.65 3.69 -5.61
N HIS A 46 -13.82 3.12 -6.81
CA HIS A 46 -12.73 2.46 -7.54
C HIS A 46 -12.23 3.38 -8.66
N LEU A 47 -10.92 3.65 -8.66
CA LEU A 47 -10.24 4.28 -9.77
C LEU A 47 -9.48 3.22 -10.58
N ARG A 48 -9.86 3.03 -11.84
CA ARG A 48 -9.09 2.23 -12.79
C ARG A 48 -8.20 3.15 -13.62
N LEU A 49 -6.89 2.99 -13.48
CA LEU A 49 -5.91 3.68 -14.30
C LEU A 49 -5.84 3.02 -15.68
N ASP A 50 -5.66 3.84 -16.70
CA ASP A 50 -5.31 3.36 -18.04
C ASP A 50 -3.83 3.00 -18.05
N ALA A 51 -3.53 1.70 -18.07
CA ALA A 51 -2.16 1.21 -18.05
C ALA A 51 -1.37 1.65 -19.29
N GLU A 52 -2.01 1.83 -20.44
CA GLU A 52 -1.33 2.27 -21.66
C GLU A 52 -0.96 3.76 -21.63
N ALA A 53 -1.55 4.54 -20.71
CA ALA A 53 -1.26 5.96 -20.54
C ALA A 53 0.09 6.20 -19.84
N TYR A 54 0.62 5.21 -19.11
CA TYR A 54 1.81 5.35 -18.29
C TYR A 54 2.89 4.34 -18.69
N GLU A 55 4.16 4.75 -18.62
CA GLU A 55 5.33 3.90 -18.87
C GLU A 55 5.72 3.09 -17.63
N ASN A 56 5.34 3.57 -16.44
CA ASN A 56 5.59 2.92 -15.17
C ASN A 56 4.56 3.35 -14.12
N VAL A 57 4.42 2.53 -13.08
CA VAL A 57 3.75 2.87 -11.83
C VAL A 57 4.73 2.70 -10.69
N TYR A 58 4.91 3.75 -9.90
CA TYR A 58 5.53 3.66 -8.58
C TYR A 58 4.43 3.51 -7.53
N VAL A 59 4.63 2.63 -6.56
CA VAL A 59 3.70 2.50 -5.42
C VAL A 59 4.40 2.90 -4.13
N VAL A 60 3.82 3.78 -3.32
CA VAL A 60 4.45 4.36 -2.12
C VAL A 60 3.67 3.99 -0.86
N GLY A 61 4.39 3.59 0.20
CA GLY A 61 3.88 3.26 1.53
C GLY A 61 3.30 4.44 2.33
N ASP A 62 2.88 4.17 3.57
CA ASP A 62 2.27 5.14 4.49
C ASP A 62 3.22 6.33 4.80
N VAL A 63 2.78 7.54 4.44
CA VAL A 63 3.60 8.77 4.57
C VAL A 63 3.43 9.43 5.94
N HIS A 64 2.21 9.43 6.47
CA HIS A 64 1.88 9.98 7.78
C HIS A 64 2.40 11.40 8.05
N GLY A 65 2.26 12.32 7.09
CA GLY A 65 2.69 13.71 7.26
C GLY A 65 4.20 13.92 7.28
N CYS A 66 5.01 12.91 6.91
CA CYS A 66 6.46 13.00 6.79
C CYS A 66 6.87 13.66 5.47
N LEU A 67 6.49 14.94 5.28
CA LEU A 67 6.71 15.67 4.03
C LEU A 67 8.18 15.70 3.56
N PRO A 68 9.19 15.92 4.43
CA PRO A 68 10.59 15.90 3.97
C PRO A 68 11.00 14.55 3.38
N ALA A 69 10.65 13.44 4.03
CA ALA A 69 10.91 12.10 3.51
C ALA A 69 10.17 11.85 2.18
N LEU A 70 8.94 12.35 2.05
CA LEU A 70 8.21 12.28 0.79
C LEU A 70 8.91 13.05 -0.34
N GLN A 71 9.44 14.24 -0.03
CA GLN A 71 10.19 15.05 -1.00
C GLN A 71 11.48 14.34 -1.43
N ASP A 72 12.24 13.80 -0.47
CA ASP A 72 13.46 13.04 -0.75
C ASP A 72 13.18 11.79 -1.60
N LEU A 73 12.09 11.06 -1.29
CA LEU A 73 11.69 9.90 -2.07
C LEU A 73 11.25 10.31 -3.49
N TRP A 74 10.47 11.38 -3.61
CA TRP A 74 10.03 11.91 -4.90
C TRP A 74 11.22 12.31 -5.77
N ASP A 75 12.20 13.01 -5.21
CA ASP A 75 13.42 13.41 -5.92
C ASP A 75 14.29 12.21 -6.30
N ARG A 76 14.29 11.15 -5.48
CA ARG A 76 15.00 9.90 -5.77
C ARG A 76 14.33 9.08 -6.88
N LEU A 77 13.00 9.08 -6.93
CA LEU A 77 12.23 8.44 -8.00
C LEU A 77 12.28 9.25 -9.30
N ASP A 78 12.29 10.58 -9.19
CA ASP A 78 12.24 11.54 -10.30
C ASP A 78 11.19 11.17 -11.39
N PRO A 79 9.91 10.95 -11.00
CA PRO A 79 8.91 10.43 -11.92
C PRO A 79 8.61 11.43 -13.03
N SER A 80 8.74 10.99 -14.27
CA SER A 80 8.33 11.76 -15.43
C SER A 80 6.79 11.91 -15.46
N PRO A 81 6.24 12.86 -16.25
CA PRO A 81 4.78 12.97 -16.41
C PRO A 81 4.08 11.72 -16.96
N ARG A 82 4.84 10.75 -17.51
CA ARG A 82 4.34 9.47 -18.02
C ARG A 82 4.49 8.34 -17.00
N GLU A 83 4.93 8.61 -15.78
CA GLU A 83 5.02 7.62 -14.71
C GLU A 83 4.07 8.03 -13.58
N MET A 84 3.18 7.12 -13.21
CA MET A 84 2.17 7.34 -12.18
C MET A 84 2.73 6.97 -10.80
N VAL A 85 2.43 7.78 -9.77
CA VAL A 85 2.76 7.47 -8.38
C VAL A 85 1.48 7.19 -7.60
N VAL A 86 1.30 5.95 -7.17
CA VAL A 86 0.16 5.48 -6.37
C VAL A 86 0.57 5.37 -4.90
N PHE A 87 -0.12 6.04 -4.00
CA PHE A 87 0.09 5.91 -2.55
C PHE A 87 -0.90 4.92 -1.96
N VAL A 88 -0.46 4.07 -1.02
CA VAL A 88 -1.30 3.08 -0.31
C VAL A 88 -2.15 3.69 0.82
N GLY A 89 -2.29 5.02 0.85
CA GLY A 89 -3.09 5.74 1.85
C GLY A 89 -2.26 6.21 3.06
N ASP A 90 -2.97 6.63 4.11
CA ASP A 90 -2.36 7.13 5.35
C ASP A 90 -1.32 8.24 5.09
N LEU A 91 -1.68 9.16 4.19
CA LEU A 91 -0.94 10.39 3.92
C LEU A 91 -0.89 11.29 5.16
N ILE A 92 -1.94 11.24 5.99
CA ILE A 92 -2.15 12.14 7.12
C ILE A 92 -1.98 11.49 8.49
N ARG A 93 -2.03 12.34 9.53
CA ARG A 93 -1.92 12.02 10.96
C ARG A 93 -0.54 11.47 11.35
N LYS A 94 -0.29 11.49 12.67
CA LYS A 94 0.96 11.06 13.35
C LYS A 94 2.14 12.01 13.14
N GLY A 95 2.60 12.23 11.92
CA GLY A 95 3.71 13.12 11.63
C GLY A 95 3.30 14.60 11.55
N PRO A 96 4.28 15.49 11.35
CA PRO A 96 4.13 16.92 11.61
C PRO A 96 3.37 17.69 10.52
N THR A 97 3.38 17.22 9.27
CA THR A 97 3.03 18.05 8.10
C THR A 97 1.95 17.40 7.23
N SER A 98 0.85 16.96 7.83
CA SER A 98 -0.21 16.22 7.09
C SER A 98 -0.84 17.01 5.94
N THR A 99 -1.22 18.28 6.14
CA THR A 99 -1.83 19.07 5.05
C THR A 99 -0.85 19.29 3.90
N GLY A 100 0.42 19.56 4.21
CA GLY A 100 1.46 19.72 3.19
C GLY A 100 1.73 18.44 2.38
N VAL A 101 1.57 17.25 2.99
CA VAL A 101 1.62 15.98 2.25
C VAL A 101 0.43 15.86 1.29
N VAL A 102 -0.79 16.15 1.75
CA VAL A 102 -1.97 16.10 0.88
C VAL A 102 -1.86 17.10 -0.27
N ASP A 103 -1.46 18.35 0.01
CA ASP A 103 -1.22 19.36 -1.02
C ASP A 103 -0.13 18.93 -2.02
N PHE A 104 0.94 18.32 -1.52
CA PHE A 104 2.02 17.81 -2.37
C PHE A 104 1.50 16.74 -3.33
N VAL A 105 0.74 15.76 -2.85
CA VAL A 105 0.19 14.68 -3.69
C VAL A 105 -0.89 15.23 -4.64
N ALA A 106 -1.86 15.99 -4.12
CA ALA A 106 -3.02 16.46 -4.89
C ALA A 106 -2.67 17.50 -5.97
N SER A 107 -1.57 18.22 -5.83
CA SER A 107 -1.12 19.21 -6.83
C SER A 107 -0.46 18.58 -8.06
N ARG A 108 -0.24 17.26 -8.08
CA ARG A 108 0.47 16.55 -9.15
C ARG A 108 -0.49 15.73 -10.01
N PRO A 109 -0.44 15.87 -11.34
CA PRO A 109 -1.36 15.15 -12.24
C PRO A 109 -1.03 13.65 -12.36
N ASN A 110 0.18 13.24 -12.00
CA ASN A 110 0.67 11.87 -12.04
C ASN A 110 0.80 11.26 -10.63
N ALA A 111 -0.05 11.68 -9.69
CA ALA A 111 -0.08 11.13 -8.35
C ALA A 111 -1.52 10.86 -7.89
N VAL A 112 -1.74 9.74 -7.22
CA VAL A 112 -3.03 9.40 -6.61
C VAL A 112 -2.82 8.60 -5.33
N SER A 113 -3.67 8.79 -4.32
CA SER A 113 -3.65 7.97 -3.10
C SER A 113 -4.93 7.19 -2.97
N VAL A 114 -4.83 5.91 -2.62
CA VAL A 114 -5.99 5.22 -2.02
C VAL A 114 -6.30 5.85 -0.67
N ARG A 115 -7.53 5.65 -0.21
CA ARG A 115 -8.00 6.10 1.10
C ARG A 115 -7.43 5.18 2.17
N GLY A 116 -6.72 5.76 3.14
CA GLY A 116 -6.31 5.06 4.35
C GLY A 116 -7.33 5.19 5.48
N ASN A 117 -7.08 4.46 6.58
CA ASN A 117 -7.97 4.52 7.72
C ASN A 117 -7.81 5.84 8.50
N ASN A 118 -6.70 6.56 8.33
CA ASN A 118 -6.54 7.89 8.89
C ASN A 118 -7.32 8.94 8.10
N GLU A 119 -7.38 8.84 6.77
CA GLU A 119 -8.28 9.64 5.93
C GLU A 119 -9.73 9.37 6.29
N MET A 120 -10.13 8.09 6.43
CA MET A 120 -11.51 7.73 6.79
C MET A 120 -11.95 8.34 8.12
N LYS A 121 -11.07 8.34 9.14
CA LYS A 121 -11.37 8.98 10.43
C LYS A 121 -11.66 10.48 10.31
N VAL A 122 -11.00 11.18 9.37
CA VAL A 122 -11.28 12.60 9.09
C VAL A 122 -12.60 12.76 8.35
N ILE A 123 -12.87 11.92 7.35
CA ILE A 123 -14.13 11.92 6.58
C ILE A 123 -15.33 11.70 7.51
N GLU A 124 -15.22 10.73 8.43
CA GLU A 124 -16.27 10.39 9.41
C GLU A 124 -16.34 11.37 10.60
N GLY A 125 -15.38 12.28 10.75
CA GLY A 125 -15.33 13.21 11.88
C GLY A 125 -15.05 12.55 13.23
N THR A 126 -14.38 11.40 13.25
CA THR A 126 -14.02 10.67 14.49
C THR A 126 -12.71 11.17 15.12
N VAL A 127 -12.05 12.14 14.48
CA VAL A 127 -10.86 12.86 14.96
C VAL A 127 -11.03 14.36 14.71
N ASP A 128 -10.12 15.19 15.23
CA ASP A 128 -10.12 16.63 14.94
C ASP A 128 -9.93 16.91 13.44
N THR A 129 -10.97 17.49 12.83
CA THR A 129 -11.07 17.79 11.40
C THR A 129 -10.68 19.22 11.07
N VAL A 130 -10.63 20.14 12.04
CA VAL A 130 -10.46 21.58 11.77
C VAL A 130 -9.15 21.85 11.04
N ARG A 131 -8.08 21.13 11.42
CA ARG A 131 -6.78 21.23 10.78
C ARG A 131 -6.72 20.69 9.35
N PHE A 132 -7.72 19.91 8.94
CA PHE A 132 -7.80 19.30 7.61
C PHE A 132 -8.75 20.01 6.66
N GLU A 133 -9.50 21.00 7.14
CA GLU A 133 -10.44 21.79 6.32
C GLU A 133 -9.81 22.32 5.01
N PRO A 134 -8.56 22.83 5.00
CA PRO A 134 -7.94 23.33 3.76
C PRO A 134 -7.73 22.27 2.68
N VAL A 135 -7.65 20.98 3.07
CA VAL A 135 -7.35 19.85 2.18
C VAL A 135 -8.46 18.80 2.19
N ARG A 136 -9.64 19.14 2.74
CA ARG A 136 -10.72 18.19 3.02
C ARG A 136 -11.27 17.56 1.74
N GLU A 137 -11.43 18.36 0.69
CA GLU A 137 -11.88 17.88 -0.62
C GLU A 137 -10.93 16.83 -1.20
N ALA A 138 -9.61 17.05 -1.11
CA ALA A 138 -8.60 16.10 -1.56
C ALA A 138 -8.60 14.81 -0.73
N ILE A 139 -8.87 14.89 0.58
CA ILE A 139 -9.03 13.71 1.43
C ILE A 139 -10.29 12.92 1.01
N GLU A 140 -11.42 13.59 0.81
CA GLU A 140 -12.69 12.95 0.44
C GLU A 140 -12.64 12.28 -0.94
N SER A 141 -11.86 12.83 -1.87
CA SER A 141 -11.73 12.30 -3.24
C SER A 141 -10.87 11.04 -3.36
N THR A 142 -10.16 10.64 -2.30
CA THR A 142 -9.34 9.42 -2.31
C THR A 142 -10.19 8.16 -2.56
N PRO A 143 -9.93 7.37 -3.62
CA PRO A 143 -10.66 6.11 -3.86
C PRO A 143 -10.30 5.03 -2.82
N LEU A 144 -11.17 4.05 -2.62
CA LEU A 144 -10.87 2.87 -1.80
C LEU A 144 -9.91 1.90 -2.49
N VAL A 145 -9.92 1.87 -3.83
CA VAL A 145 -9.09 1.00 -4.67
C VAL A 145 -8.57 1.80 -5.84
N VAL A 146 -7.28 1.65 -6.15
CA VAL A 146 -6.70 2.04 -7.44
C VAL A 146 -6.20 0.77 -8.12
N SER A 147 -6.59 0.51 -9.38
CA SER A 147 -6.11 -0.66 -10.13
C SER A 147 -5.51 -0.29 -11.47
N TRP A 148 -4.51 -1.06 -11.91
CA TRP A 148 -3.85 -0.97 -13.21
C TRP A 148 -3.41 -2.38 -13.63
N GLU A 149 -3.57 -2.74 -14.90
CA GLU A 149 -3.24 -4.08 -15.41
C GLU A 149 -3.80 -5.21 -14.51
N ASP A 150 -2.94 -6.12 -14.04
CA ASP A 150 -3.24 -7.19 -13.08
C ASP A 150 -2.81 -6.84 -11.65
N SER A 151 -2.82 -5.55 -11.30
CA SER A 151 -2.41 -5.02 -10.00
C SER A 151 -3.43 -4.06 -9.39
N MET A 152 -3.48 -4.00 -8.06
CA MET A 152 -4.23 -2.96 -7.34
C MET A 152 -3.52 -2.51 -6.07
N ALA A 153 -3.78 -1.27 -5.68
CA ALA A 153 -3.48 -0.75 -4.36
C ALA A 153 -4.75 -0.66 -3.52
N VAL A 154 -4.63 -1.08 -2.25
CA VAL A 154 -5.61 -0.91 -1.17
C VAL A 154 -4.83 -0.53 0.09
N HIS A 155 -5.48 0.06 1.09
CA HIS A 155 -4.73 0.52 2.26
C HIS A 155 -4.35 -0.63 3.22
N GLY A 156 -5.34 -1.33 3.77
CA GLY A 156 -5.14 -2.42 4.73
C GLY A 156 -4.78 -3.73 4.05
N GLY A 157 -5.69 -4.24 3.23
CA GLY A 157 -5.56 -5.53 2.60
C GLY A 157 -6.87 -6.11 2.11
N VAL A 158 -6.94 -7.43 1.96
CA VAL A 158 -8.15 -8.16 1.60
C VAL A 158 -8.33 -9.36 2.51
N ASP A 159 -9.57 -9.82 2.70
CA ASP A 159 -9.82 -11.14 3.30
C ASP A 159 -9.64 -12.23 2.22
N PRO A 160 -8.57 -13.05 2.26
CA PRO A 160 -8.26 -14.02 1.20
C PRO A 160 -9.28 -15.15 1.11
N ARG A 161 -10.19 -15.27 2.09
CA ARG A 161 -11.25 -16.28 2.10
C ARG A 161 -12.46 -15.85 1.26
N ARG A 162 -12.47 -14.61 0.75
CA ARG A 162 -13.61 -13.99 0.07
C ARG A 162 -13.21 -13.49 -1.30
N ALA A 163 -14.15 -13.60 -2.24
CA ALA A 163 -14.03 -13.00 -3.57
C ALA A 163 -13.76 -11.48 -3.46
N LEU A 164 -13.02 -10.90 -4.40
CA LEU A 164 -12.80 -9.45 -4.46
C LEU A 164 -14.13 -8.68 -4.62
N SER A 165 -15.09 -9.29 -5.34
CA SER A 165 -16.48 -8.82 -5.47
C SER A 165 -17.27 -8.82 -4.17
N ALA A 166 -16.77 -9.51 -3.15
CA ALA A 166 -17.38 -9.60 -1.84
C ALA A 166 -16.64 -8.78 -0.78
N GLN A 167 -15.51 -8.12 -1.08
CA GLN A 167 -14.78 -7.32 -0.09
C GLN A 167 -15.60 -6.07 0.28
N ALA A 168 -15.77 -5.82 1.57
CA ALA A 168 -16.39 -4.59 2.07
C ALA A 168 -15.34 -3.47 2.18
N PRO A 169 -15.76 -2.18 2.19
CA PRO A 169 -14.84 -1.06 2.39
C PRO A 169 -13.92 -1.20 3.62
N ILE A 170 -14.45 -1.73 4.73
CA ILE A 170 -13.67 -1.93 5.96
C ILE A 170 -12.57 -2.98 5.79
N ASP A 171 -12.80 -4.01 4.97
CA ASP A 171 -11.80 -5.04 4.70
C ASP A 171 -10.58 -4.38 4.02
N LEU A 172 -10.83 -3.51 3.04
CA LEU A 172 -9.81 -2.78 2.27
C LEU A 172 -9.05 -1.73 3.08
N LEU A 173 -9.66 -1.22 4.15
CA LEU A 173 -9.08 -0.18 4.99
C LEU A 173 -8.29 -0.73 6.18
N GLU A 174 -8.65 -1.91 6.71
CA GLU A 174 -8.15 -2.32 8.03
C GLU A 174 -7.64 -3.76 8.12
N THR A 175 -7.77 -4.59 7.08
CA THR A 175 -7.33 -6.00 7.16
C THR A 175 -5.81 -6.11 7.35
N ARG A 176 -5.41 -6.84 8.38
CA ARG A 176 -4.02 -7.21 8.70
C ARG A 176 -3.87 -8.72 8.82
N ALA A 177 -4.77 -9.34 9.58
CA ALA A 177 -4.82 -10.78 9.78
C ALA A 177 -6.16 -11.35 9.30
N ILE A 178 -6.17 -12.66 9.07
CA ILE A 178 -7.36 -13.38 8.60
C ILE A 178 -8.35 -13.48 9.76
N PRO A 179 -9.62 -13.08 9.59
CA PRO A 179 -10.60 -13.10 10.68
C PRO A 179 -10.84 -14.49 11.28
N PRO A 180 -11.33 -14.61 12.52
CA PRO A 180 -12.02 -13.57 13.29
C PRO A 180 -11.09 -12.56 13.97
N GLU A 181 -9.81 -12.89 14.15
CA GLU A 181 -8.82 -11.97 14.67
C GLU A 181 -8.28 -11.04 13.58
N ASN A 182 -8.02 -9.77 13.92
CA ASN A 182 -7.32 -8.82 13.05
C ASN A 182 -6.06 -8.25 13.74
N GLY A 183 -5.38 -9.13 14.49
CA GLY A 183 -4.29 -8.80 15.41
C GLY A 183 -2.90 -8.82 14.77
N TYR A 184 -1.89 -8.72 15.63
CA TYR A 184 -0.47 -8.77 15.26
C TYR A 184 0.12 -10.20 15.34
N ASP A 185 -0.67 -11.20 15.74
CA ASP A 185 -0.22 -12.59 15.88
C ASP A 185 -0.41 -13.42 14.58
N GLY A 186 -1.01 -12.82 13.56
CA GLY A 186 -1.39 -13.51 12.33
C GLY A 186 -2.53 -14.54 12.53
N PRO A 187 -2.79 -15.42 11.55
CA PRO A 187 -2.12 -15.49 10.25
C PRO A 187 -2.40 -14.24 9.40
N PHE A 188 -1.36 -13.71 8.75
CA PHE A 188 -1.47 -12.48 7.97
C PHE A 188 -2.08 -12.74 6.59
N TRP A 189 -2.97 -11.85 6.15
CA TRP A 189 -3.71 -12.02 4.90
C TRP A 189 -2.78 -12.15 3.69
N PHE A 190 -1.74 -11.30 3.64
CA PHE A 190 -0.79 -11.20 2.53
C PHE A 190 0.13 -12.43 2.42
N LYS A 191 0.21 -13.27 3.45
CA LYS A 191 0.92 -14.56 3.39
C LYS A 191 0.05 -15.70 2.86
N GLN A 192 -1.27 -15.50 2.78
CA GLN A 192 -2.23 -16.51 2.30
C GLN A 192 -2.94 -16.09 1.01
N TYR A 193 -2.73 -14.86 0.55
CA TYR A 193 -3.34 -14.38 -0.68
C TYR A 193 -2.63 -14.98 -1.91
N ASP A 194 -3.41 -15.62 -2.77
CA ASP A 194 -2.99 -16.33 -3.98
C ASP A 194 -3.61 -15.74 -5.26
N GLY A 195 -4.15 -14.53 -5.16
CA GLY A 195 -4.75 -13.81 -6.28
C GLY A 195 -6.28 -13.74 -6.24
N PRO A 196 -6.90 -13.17 -7.29
CA PRO A 196 -6.28 -12.74 -8.54
C PRO A 196 -5.42 -11.47 -8.42
N GLY A 197 -4.43 -11.33 -9.32
CA GLY A 197 -3.56 -10.16 -9.40
C GLY A 197 -2.61 -9.96 -8.21
N ARG A 198 -1.87 -8.85 -8.24
CA ARG A 198 -0.93 -8.42 -7.20
C ARG A 198 -1.51 -7.23 -6.41
N VAL A 199 -1.50 -7.33 -5.08
CA VAL A 199 -2.07 -6.33 -4.17
C VAL A 199 -0.97 -5.59 -3.43
N PHE A 200 -0.91 -4.28 -3.64
CA PHE A 200 -0.05 -3.37 -2.90
C PHE A 200 -0.78 -2.80 -1.70
N PHE A 201 -0.14 -2.79 -0.53
CA PHE A 201 -0.77 -2.36 0.71
C PHE A 201 0.19 -1.67 1.69
N GLY A 202 -0.43 -0.96 2.64
CA GLY A 202 0.20 -0.24 3.73
C GLY A 202 -0.31 -0.74 5.08
N HIS A 203 -0.62 0.18 6.01
CA HIS A 203 -1.37 -0.04 7.28
C HIS A 203 -0.71 -0.92 8.36
N THR A 204 -0.11 -2.03 7.93
CA THR A 204 0.60 -2.98 8.77
C THR A 204 2.07 -2.65 8.70
N VAL A 205 2.54 -1.91 9.71
CA VAL A 205 3.95 -1.55 9.83
C VAL A 205 4.84 -2.80 9.85
N LEU A 206 5.77 -2.88 8.90
CA LEU A 206 6.76 -3.93 8.72
C LEU A 206 8.16 -3.40 9.01
N GLU A 207 9.06 -4.27 9.47
CA GLU A 207 10.48 -3.93 9.62
C GLU A 207 11.18 -3.73 8.26
N SER A 208 10.72 -4.45 7.24
CA SER A 208 11.19 -4.38 5.86
C SER A 208 10.02 -4.66 4.89
N PRO A 209 10.07 -4.21 3.63
CA PRO A 209 8.96 -4.43 2.71
C PRO A 209 8.70 -5.92 2.50
N PHE A 210 7.43 -6.31 2.48
CA PHE A 210 7.03 -7.68 2.16
C PHE A 210 6.83 -7.81 0.66
N LEU A 211 7.53 -8.75 0.01
CA LEU A 211 7.42 -8.98 -1.43
C LEU A 211 7.00 -10.43 -1.71
N SER A 212 5.96 -10.60 -2.51
CA SER A 212 5.51 -11.90 -3.02
C SER A 212 4.92 -11.75 -4.43
N GLU A 213 4.52 -12.86 -5.05
CA GLU A 213 3.84 -12.82 -6.35
C GLU A 213 2.54 -12.00 -6.28
N HIS A 214 1.73 -12.20 -5.23
CA HIS A 214 0.38 -11.65 -5.15
C HIS A 214 0.20 -10.51 -4.14
N ALA A 215 1.18 -10.21 -3.30
CA ALA A 215 1.09 -9.14 -2.31
C ALA A 215 2.43 -8.43 -2.08
N VAL A 216 2.37 -7.10 -1.97
CA VAL A 216 3.51 -6.21 -1.73
C VAL A 216 3.17 -5.22 -0.61
N GLY A 217 3.82 -5.35 0.54
CA GLY A 217 3.62 -4.49 1.71
C GLY A 217 4.70 -3.42 1.84
N LEU A 218 4.30 -2.15 1.87
CA LEU A 218 5.21 -1.00 1.77
C LEU A 218 5.24 -0.09 3.00
N ASP A 219 4.33 -0.27 3.97
CA ASP A 219 4.38 0.43 5.25
C ASP A 219 5.57 -0.08 6.07
N THR A 220 6.70 0.61 5.92
CA THR A 220 7.96 0.36 6.63
C THR A 220 8.14 1.35 7.77
N GLY A 221 7.05 2.00 8.20
CA GLY A 221 7.02 2.80 9.41
C GLY A 221 7.81 4.11 9.35
N CYS A 222 7.73 4.85 8.24
CA CYS A 222 8.39 6.15 8.05
C CYS A 222 8.23 7.06 9.29
N VAL A 223 6.99 7.28 9.75
CA VAL A 223 6.74 8.15 10.92
C VAL A 223 7.34 7.62 12.23
N TYR A 224 7.61 6.32 12.28
CA TYR A 224 8.12 5.58 13.43
C TYR A 224 9.65 5.44 13.43
N GLY A 225 10.35 6.08 12.50
CA GLY A 225 11.81 6.00 12.38
C GLY A 225 12.31 4.82 11.56
N GLY A 226 11.40 4.08 10.89
CA GLY A 226 11.74 3.17 9.80
C GLY A 226 11.97 3.95 8.50
N GLU A 227 11.55 3.42 7.36
CA GLU A 227 11.75 4.07 6.05
C GLU A 227 10.44 4.53 5.42
N LEU A 228 10.52 5.49 4.48
CA LEU A 228 9.47 5.67 3.48
C LEU A 228 9.86 4.87 2.25
N THR A 229 9.01 3.92 1.87
CA THR A 229 9.34 2.91 0.86
C THR A 229 8.42 3.02 -0.34
N ALA A 230 9.01 2.96 -1.52
CA ALA A 230 8.35 2.84 -2.81
C ALA A 230 8.74 1.54 -3.52
N TYR A 231 7.87 1.12 -4.43
CA TYR A 231 8.07 0.02 -5.36
C TYR A 231 8.05 0.55 -6.79
N ASP A 232 9.05 0.19 -7.60
CA ASP A 232 9.07 0.43 -9.04
C ASP A 232 8.49 -0.79 -9.76
N CYS A 233 7.27 -0.69 -10.29
CA CYS A 233 6.58 -1.83 -10.91
C CYS A 233 7.27 -2.31 -12.20
N ASN A 234 7.92 -1.42 -12.95
CA ASN A 234 8.61 -1.79 -14.19
C ASN A 234 9.95 -2.50 -13.91
N ARG A 235 10.65 -2.11 -12.85
CA ARG A 235 11.94 -2.73 -12.48
C ARG A 235 11.82 -3.88 -11.48
N ASP A 236 10.66 -4.02 -10.83
CA ASP A 236 10.46 -4.98 -9.74
C ASP A 236 11.45 -4.70 -8.57
N GLU A 237 11.67 -3.41 -8.28
CA GLU A 237 12.68 -2.94 -7.31
C GLU A 237 12.07 -2.08 -6.21
N VAL A 238 12.69 -2.12 -5.02
CA VAL A 238 12.35 -1.24 -3.91
C VAL A 238 13.26 -0.02 -3.87
N VAL A 239 12.68 1.15 -3.66
CA VAL A 239 13.38 2.40 -3.42
C VAL A 239 12.92 2.98 -2.09
N SER A 240 13.84 3.25 -1.17
CA SER A 240 13.50 3.81 0.14
C SER A 240 14.34 5.02 0.50
N VAL A 241 13.81 5.82 1.43
CA VAL A 241 14.52 6.91 2.09
C VAL A 241 14.27 6.85 3.60
N THR A 242 15.30 7.20 4.37
CA THR A 242 15.21 7.29 5.83
C THR A 242 14.75 8.71 6.20
N PRO A 243 13.72 8.88 7.06
CA PRO A 243 13.32 10.18 7.56
C PRO A 243 14.42 10.78 8.45
N GLU A 244 14.47 12.11 8.56
CA GLU A 244 15.48 12.81 9.36
C GLU A 244 15.46 12.45 10.85
N ARG A 245 14.31 11.98 11.35
CA ARG A 245 14.08 11.58 12.74
C ARG A 245 12.83 10.72 12.89
N THR A 246 12.73 10.05 14.03
CA THR A 246 11.48 9.48 14.55
C THR A 246 10.52 10.60 14.96
N TYR A 247 9.30 10.60 14.43
CA TYR A 247 8.25 11.57 14.80
C TYR A 247 7.26 11.01 15.81
N GLN A 248 7.08 9.68 15.82
CA GLN A 248 6.23 8.98 16.78
C GLN A 248 6.88 7.67 17.23
N GLU A 249 6.77 7.32 18.50
CA GLU A 249 7.20 6.00 19.00
C GLU A 249 6.14 4.92 18.70
N ARG A 250 6.62 3.69 18.48
CA ARG A 250 5.76 2.52 18.29
C ARG A 250 6.33 1.35 19.08
N ALA A 251 5.44 0.53 19.64
CA ALA A 251 5.86 -0.69 20.33
C ALA A 251 6.38 -1.71 19.31
N ASP A 252 7.52 -2.34 19.62
CA ASP A 252 8.17 -3.34 18.76
C ASP A 252 7.22 -4.49 18.37
N GLU A 253 6.36 -4.93 19.29
CA GLU A 253 5.34 -5.96 19.05
C GLU A 253 4.30 -5.58 17.96
N LYS A 254 4.25 -4.30 17.57
CA LYS A 254 3.37 -3.78 16.51
C LYS A 254 4.12 -3.45 15.22
N ILE A 255 5.37 -3.89 15.12
CA ILE A 255 6.21 -3.87 13.92
C ILE A 255 6.46 -5.33 13.55
N LEU A 256 5.98 -5.77 12.39
CA LEU A 256 6.13 -7.16 12.00
C LEU A 256 7.47 -7.41 11.33
N SER A 257 8.16 -8.46 11.77
CA SER A 257 9.40 -8.98 11.17
C SER A 257 9.22 -10.44 10.77
N PHE A 258 9.81 -10.85 9.65
CA PHE A 258 9.62 -12.16 9.03
C PHE A 258 10.91 -12.76 8.48
#